data_AF-A0AAV5LFC2-F1
#
_entry.id   AF-A0AAV5LFC2-F1
#
_cell.length_a   1.000
_cell.length_b   1.000
_cell.length_c   1.000
_cell.angle_alpha   90.00
_cell.angle_beta   90.00
_cell.angle_gamma   90.00
#
_symmetry.space_group_name_H-M   'P 1'
#
loop_
_entity.id
_entity.type
_entity.pdbx_description
1 polymer ?
#
loop_
_entity_poly.entity_id
_entity_poly.type
_entity_poly.pdbx_seq_one_letter_code
_entity_poly.pdbx_strand_id
1 'polypeptide(L)'
;MIGFQDLYSVLTAVVPLYVAMFLAYASVKWWNVFTPEQCAGINRFVAIFAVPLLSFEVVSRVNPYRMELLFIAADGVSKVLILVALFCWANFFKKGSLDWAITLFSLSTLPNTLVMGIPLLKSMYGDDKEGIMIQAVVLQCIIWYTLLLFLFEYRETRMFVLSKFREAGTCGSSTEDEIKSTPTSQNVNKVAPDSQKSKPLAAAVKEGQGREVHLFIWRCGCCRKADEQNGVCGQTGQGCQREERNAKVIATEKLVATENVEAPPPPGSSSSGMLLEILKRVWLKLVRNPNSYASLFGLVWALISCRWGIKKPQIMENSVTILSKAGLGMAMFSLGLFMALQPKIIACGKRLAGYGMLARFVAGPALMAVASLGVGLRGTILKVSIIQAALPQGIVPFVFAREYNLHPEVLSTAVIFGMIISLPITILYYILLGI
;
A
#
# COMPACT_ATOMS: atom_id res chain seq x y z
N MET A 1 6.08 37.13 -2.43
CA MET A 1 6.72 36.21 -3.41
C MET A 1 7.55 35.22 -2.62
N ILE A 2 7.61 33.97 -3.08
CA ILE A 2 8.48 32.91 -2.50
C ILE A 2 9.93 33.35 -2.70
N GLY A 3 10.68 33.48 -1.60
CA GLY A 3 12.09 33.84 -1.61
C GLY A 3 13.01 32.66 -1.93
N PHE A 4 14.30 32.94 -2.13
CA PHE A 4 15.31 31.89 -2.29
C PHE A 4 15.43 31.00 -1.04
N GLN A 5 15.27 31.59 0.14
CA GLN A 5 15.27 30.88 1.43
C GLN A 5 14.10 29.91 1.56
N ASP A 6 12.92 30.29 1.09
CA ASP A 6 11.73 29.44 1.05
C ASP A 6 11.93 28.23 0.12
N LEU A 7 12.45 28.49 -1.09
CA LEU A 7 12.79 27.44 -2.05
C LEU A 7 13.84 26.47 -1.48
N TYR A 8 14.85 27.00 -0.78
CA TYR A 8 15.86 26.20 -0.07
C TYR A 8 15.24 25.33 1.04
N SER A 9 14.29 25.86 1.82
CA SER A 9 13.57 25.09 2.85
C SER A 9 12.78 23.91 2.25
N VAL A 10 12.17 24.08 1.07
CA VAL A 10 11.49 22.95 0.39
C VAL A 10 12.49 21.97 -0.23
N LEU A 11 13.57 22.46 -0.85
CA LEU A 11 14.64 21.63 -1.39
C LEU A 11 15.32 20.77 -0.32
N THR A 12 15.60 21.31 0.87
CA THR A 12 16.22 20.55 1.98
C THR A 12 15.34 19.42 2.51
N ALA A 13 14.01 19.54 2.41
CA ALA A 13 13.09 18.45 2.74
C ALA A 13 12.99 17.38 1.63
N VAL A 14 13.10 17.78 0.37
CA VAL A 14 12.82 16.93 -0.81
C VAL A 14 14.07 16.23 -1.36
N VAL A 15 15.22 16.90 -1.39
CA VAL A 15 16.48 16.35 -1.94
C VAL A 15 16.92 15.05 -1.24
N PRO A 16 16.88 14.91 0.10
CA PRO A 16 17.26 13.65 0.76
C PRO A 16 16.43 12.44 0.31
N LEU A 17 15.14 12.64 -0.04
CA LEU A 17 14.30 11.57 -0.58
C LEU A 17 14.76 11.10 -1.96
N TYR A 18 15.14 12.04 -2.83
CA TYR A 18 15.70 11.73 -4.14
C TYR A 18 17.04 11.03 -4.05
N VAL A 19 17.90 11.41 -3.09
CA VAL A 19 19.17 10.72 -2.81
C VAL A 19 18.91 9.26 -2.42
N ALA A 20 17.97 9.00 -1.50
CA ALA A 20 17.60 7.64 -1.11
C ALA A 20 17.03 6.81 -2.29
N MET A 21 16.18 7.43 -3.11
CA MET A 21 15.59 6.80 -4.30
C MET A 21 16.64 6.51 -5.39
N PHE A 22 17.61 7.41 -5.60
CA PHE A 22 18.70 7.22 -6.56
C PHE A 22 19.68 6.13 -6.11
N LEU A 23 20.06 6.11 -4.82
CA LEU A 23 20.89 5.04 -4.25
C LEU A 23 20.22 3.67 -4.39
N ALA A 24 18.92 3.58 -4.13
CA ALA A 24 18.15 2.36 -4.40
C ALA A 24 18.21 1.96 -5.88
N TYR A 25 17.99 2.90 -6.79
CA TYR A 25 18.05 2.64 -8.23
C TYR A 25 19.43 2.11 -8.66
N ALA A 26 20.50 2.81 -8.25
CA ALA A 26 21.89 2.43 -8.48
C ALA A 26 22.22 1.02 -7.92
N SER A 27 21.72 0.71 -6.72
CA SER A 27 22.01 -0.55 -6.03
C SER A 27 21.52 -1.78 -6.79
N VAL A 28 20.41 -1.68 -7.52
CA VAL A 28 19.90 -2.76 -8.40
C VAL A 28 20.48 -2.64 -9.80
N LYS A 29 20.52 -1.43 -10.39
CA LYS A 29 20.80 -1.26 -11.82
C LYS A 29 22.28 -1.33 -12.20
N TRP A 30 23.17 -0.93 -11.28
CA TRP A 30 24.61 -0.86 -11.51
C TRP A 30 25.40 -1.75 -10.57
N TRP A 31 25.04 -1.79 -9.28
CA TRP A 31 25.78 -2.56 -8.27
C TRP A 31 25.27 -3.98 -8.05
N ASN A 32 24.09 -4.34 -8.57
CA ASN A 32 23.46 -5.67 -8.44
C ASN A 32 23.38 -6.20 -6.98
N VAL A 33 23.23 -5.30 -6.01
CA VAL A 33 23.23 -5.60 -4.56
C VAL A 33 21.96 -6.32 -4.12
N PHE A 34 20.81 -5.97 -4.70
CA PHE A 34 19.50 -6.50 -4.30
C PHE A 34 18.85 -7.36 -5.39
N THR A 35 18.32 -8.52 -4.98
CA THR A 35 17.47 -9.37 -5.81
C THR A 35 16.02 -8.86 -5.85
N PRO A 36 15.20 -9.27 -6.84
CA PRO A 36 13.78 -8.89 -6.89
C PRO A 36 12.98 -9.31 -5.65
N GLU A 37 13.32 -10.45 -5.03
CA GLU A 37 12.71 -10.95 -3.80
C GLU A 37 13.07 -10.07 -2.59
N GLN A 38 14.34 -9.67 -2.44
CA GLN A 38 14.75 -8.73 -1.41
C GLN A 38 14.05 -7.37 -1.57
N CYS A 39 13.85 -6.93 -2.81
CA CYS A 39 13.08 -5.71 -3.10
C CYS A 39 11.60 -5.83 -2.69
N ALA A 40 10.99 -7.02 -2.84
CA ALA A 40 9.63 -7.29 -2.36
C ALA A 40 9.59 -7.32 -0.81
N GLY A 41 10.56 -7.97 -0.17
CA GLY A 41 10.71 -7.99 1.29
C GLY A 41 10.84 -6.58 1.90
N ILE A 42 11.64 -5.70 1.28
CA ILE A 42 11.76 -4.30 1.66
C ILE A 42 10.41 -3.56 1.53
N ASN A 43 9.68 -3.72 0.42
CA ASN A 43 8.38 -3.10 0.26
C ASN A 43 7.38 -3.57 1.33
N ARG A 44 7.37 -4.87 1.62
CA ARG A 44 6.49 -5.51 2.60
C ARG A 44 6.81 -5.06 4.03
N PHE A 45 8.10 -4.89 4.38
CA PHE A 45 8.52 -4.28 5.65
C PHE A 45 7.99 -2.85 5.79
N VAL A 46 8.11 -2.03 4.74
CA VAL A 46 7.58 -0.66 4.73
C VAL A 46 6.06 -0.66 4.92
N ALA A 47 5.33 -1.52 4.20
CA ALA A 47 3.87 -1.60 4.26
C ALA A 47 3.31 -2.09 5.62
N ILE A 48 4.01 -3.02 6.28
CA ILE A 48 3.54 -3.72 7.50
C ILE A 48 4.01 -3.03 8.79
N PHE A 49 5.19 -2.39 8.82
CA PHE A 49 5.73 -1.79 10.04
C PHE A 49 5.87 -0.27 9.92
N ALA A 50 6.50 0.20 8.84
CA ALA A 50 6.97 1.57 8.78
C ALA A 50 5.86 2.59 8.48
N VAL A 51 4.96 2.29 7.53
CA VAL A 51 3.79 3.14 7.22
C VAL A 51 2.76 3.18 8.37
N PRO A 52 2.43 2.07 9.06
CA PRO A 52 1.61 2.11 10.27
C PRO A 52 2.18 3.00 11.37
N LEU A 53 3.48 2.87 11.68
CA LEU A 53 4.13 3.65 12.72
C LEU A 53 4.26 5.13 12.35
N LEU A 54 4.48 5.44 11.08
CA LEU A 54 4.40 6.80 10.55
C LEU A 54 3.00 7.40 10.72
N SER A 55 1.96 6.62 10.40
CA SER A 55 0.57 7.05 10.57
C SER A 55 0.22 7.28 12.05
N PHE A 56 0.65 6.38 12.93
CA PHE A 56 0.53 6.57 14.38
C PHE A 56 1.28 7.82 14.86
N GLU A 57 2.55 8.02 14.44
CA GLU A 57 3.34 9.20 14.84
C GLU A 57 2.62 10.49 14.48
N VAL A 58 2.21 10.65 13.21
CA VAL A 58 1.58 11.87 12.74
C VAL A 58 0.25 12.10 13.43
N VAL A 59 -0.64 11.10 13.47
CA VAL A 59 -1.97 11.25 14.10
C VAL A 59 -1.83 11.54 15.60
N SER A 60 -0.90 10.88 16.31
CA SER A 60 -0.70 11.05 17.76
C SER A 60 -0.22 12.45 18.20
N ARG A 61 0.28 13.28 17.27
CA ARG A 61 0.77 14.64 17.54
C ARG A 61 -0.26 15.75 17.37
N VAL A 62 -1.42 15.46 16.78
CA VAL A 62 -2.40 16.50 16.42
C VAL A 62 -3.44 16.68 17.51
N ASN A 63 -3.97 17.90 17.66
CA ASN A 63 -5.11 18.16 18.55
C ASN A 63 -6.44 18.08 17.78
N PRO A 64 -7.26 17.03 17.96
CA PRO A 64 -8.51 16.87 17.21
C PRO A 64 -9.57 17.93 17.55
N TYR A 65 -9.47 18.56 18.73
CA TYR A 65 -10.43 19.56 19.21
C TYR A 65 -10.19 20.97 18.63
N ARG A 66 -9.10 21.17 17.87
CA ARG A 66 -8.72 22.45 17.25
C ARG A 66 -8.66 22.36 15.72
N MET A 67 -9.44 21.45 15.13
CA MET A 67 -9.49 21.28 13.67
C MET A 67 -10.49 22.21 12.99
N GLU A 68 -10.17 22.65 11.77
CA GLU A 68 -11.04 23.53 10.97
C GLU A 68 -12.13 22.70 10.30
N LEU A 69 -13.34 22.69 10.88
CA LEU A 69 -14.45 21.86 10.41
C LEU A 69 -14.85 22.13 8.95
N LEU A 70 -14.76 23.39 8.50
CA LEU A 70 -15.00 23.73 7.09
C LEU A 70 -13.98 23.09 6.15
N PHE A 71 -12.70 23.06 6.55
CA PHE A 71 -11.65 22.39 5.79
C PHE A 71 -11.91 20.87 5.72
N ILE A 72 -12.22 20.24 6.86
CA ILE A 72 -12.57 18.81 6.92
C ILE A 72 -13.78 18.51 6.01
N ALA A 73 -14.82 19.35 6.04
CA ALA A 73 -16.01 19.18 5.22
C ALA A 73 -15.69 19.28 3.71
N ALA A 74 -14.89 20.25 3.27
CA ALA A 74 -14.50 20.35 1.85
C ALA A 74 -13.53 19.24 1.41
N ASP A 75 -12.61 18.82 2.28
CA ASP A 75 -11.73 17.66 2.04
C ASP A 75 -12.54 16.36 1.87
N GLY A 76 -13.61 16.20 2.66
CA GLY A 76 -14.59 15.12 2.54
C GLY A 76 -15.44 15.19 1.28
N VAL A 77 -16.09 16.34 1.03
CA VAL A 77 -16.96 16.54 -0.14
C VAL A 77 -16.18 16.36 -1.44
N SER A 78 -14.96 16.90 -1.54
CA SER A 78 -14.13 16.76 -2.76
C SER A 78 -13.85 15.29 -3.09
N LYS A 79 -13.55 14.46 -2.09
CA LYS A 79 -13.26 13.03 -2.29
C LYS A 79 -14.51 12.19 -2.49
N VAL A 80 -15.62 12.51 -1.83
CA VAL A 80 -16.92 11.88 -2.10
C VAL A 80 -17.37 12.16 -3.54
N LEU A 81 -17.22 13.40 -4.03
CA LEU A 81 -17.49 13.75 -5.44
C LEU A 81 -16.61 12.95 -6.41
N ILE A 82 -15.30 12.82 -6.12
CA ILE A 82 -14.38 12.00 -6.92
C ILE A 82 -14.81 10.52 -6.92
N LEU A 83 -15.15 9.96 -5.76
CA LEU A 83 -15.59 8.56 -5.63
C LEU A 83 -16.88 8.30 -6.41
N VAL A 84 -17.88 9.18 -6.29
CA VAL A 84 -19.15 9.07 -7.04
C VAL A 84 -18.89 9.17 -8.53
N ALA A 85 -18.09 10.13 -8.99
CA ALA A 85 -17.76 10.29 -10.41
C ALA A 85 -17.03 9.04 -10.96
N LEU A 86 -16.06 8.49 -10.23
CA LEU A 86 -15.31 7.31 -10.63
C LEU A 86 -16.15 6.01 -10.55
N PHE A 87 -17.07 5.89 -9.59
CA PHE A 87 -18.00 4.77 -9.48
C PHE A 87 -19.03 4.77 -10.61
N CYS A 88 -19.62 5.94 -10.91
CA CYS A 88 -20.48 6.11 -12.07
C CYS A 88 -19.73 5.81 -13.37
N TRP A 89 -18.48 6.28 -13.51
CA TRP A 89 -17.65 5.96 -14.68
C TRP A 89 -17.36 4.45 -14.79
N ALA A 90 -17.04 3.78 -13.69
CA ALA A 90 -16.74 2.35 -13.65
C ALA A 90 -17.96 1.47 -14.02
N ASN A 91 -19.18 1.91 -13.69
CA ASN A 91 -20.40 1.11 -13.89
C ASN A 91 -21.15 1.42 -15.19
N PHE A 92 -21.22 2.69 -15.61
CA PHE A 92 -22.05 3.10 -16.75
C PHE A 92 -21.32 3.13 -18.10
N PHE A 93 -19.98 3.20 -18.12
CA PHE A 93 -19.22 3.32 -19.36
C PHE A 93 -18.55 1.99 -19.75
N LYS A 94 -18.63 1.62 -21.03
CA LYS A 94 -18.00 0.40 -21.59
C LYS A 94 -16.46 0.31 -21.43
N LYS A 95 -15.81 1.41 -21.05
CA LYS A 95 -14.36 1.49 -20.74
C LYS A 95 -14.06 1.64 -19.24
N GLY A 96 -15.09 1.67 -18.40
CA GLY A 96 -14.96 1.74 -16.95
C GLY A 96 -14.33 0.47 -16.40
N SER A 97 -13.48 0.62 -15.39
CA SER A 97 -12.90 -0.51 -14.66
C SER A 97 -12.66 -0.12 -13.21
N LEU A 98 -13.02 -1.01 -12.29
CA LEU A 98 -12.80 -0.84 -10.86
C LEU A 98 -11.32 -0.63 -10.53
N ASP A 99 -10.44 -1.38 -11.20
CA ASP A 99 -8.98 -1.26 -11.07
C ASP A 99 -8.50 0.16 -11.42
N TRP A 100 -9.03 0.75 -12.49
CA TRP A 100 -8.72 2.12 -12.88
C TRP A 100 -9.40 3.17 -11.99
N ALA A 101 -10.59 2.89 -11.45
CA ALA A 101 -11.24 3.77 -10.48
C ALA A 101 -10.43 3.87 -9.18
N ILE A 102 -9.91 2.76 -8.64
CA ILE A 102 -9.02 2.79 -7.46
C ILE A 102 -7.74 3.55 -7.75
N THR A 103 -7.10 3.30 -8.90
CA THR A 103 -5.88 4.00 -9.31
C THR A 103 -6.12 5.50 -9.50
N LEU A 104 -7.21 5.93 -10.16
CA LEU A 104 -7.54 7.34 -10.35
C LEU A 104 -7.94 8.04 -9.05
N PHE A 105 -8.67 7.36 -8.15
CA PHE A 105 -8.95 7.88 -6.80
C PHE A 105 -7.64 8.14 -6.06
N SER A 106 -6.75 7.14 -6.03
CA SER A 106 -5.44 7.25 -5.40
C SER A 106 -4.59 8.38 -5.98
N LEU A 107 -4.55 8.52 -7.31
CA LEU A 107 -3.82 9.57 -8.02
C LEU A 107 -4.39 10.98 -7.87
N SER A 108 -5.68 11.13 -7.59
CA SER A 108 -6.32 12.46 -7.50
C SER A 108 -6.45 12.96 -6.06
N THR A 109 -6.50 12.06 -5.06
CA THR A 109 -6.90 12.40 -3.69
C THR A 109 -5.81 12.29 -2.62
N LEU A 110 -4.66 11.66 -2.93
CA LEU A 110 -3.65 11.30 -1.93
C LEU A 110 -2.27 11.95 -2.20
N PRO A 111 -2.12 13.28 -2.04
CA PRO A 111 -0.83 13.96 -2.13
C PRO A 111 0.20 13.59 -1.05
N ASN A 112 1.47 13.89 -1.34
CA ASN A 112 2.57 13.96 -0.39
C ASN A 112 2.49 15.24 0.46
N THR A 113 1.42 15.35 1.26
CA THR A 113 1.21 16.48 2.18
C THR A 113 2.28 16.52 3.28
N LEU A 114 2.76 15.37 3.74
CA LEU A 114 3.67 15.27 4.87
C LEU A 114 5.09 15.79 4.55
N VAL A 115 5.71 15.35 3.46
CA VAL A 115 7.13 15.71 3.19
C VAL A 115 7.26 16.99 2.38
N MET A 116 6.39 17.21 1.40
CA MET A 116 6.44 18.44 0.58
C MET A 116 5.43 19.49 1.05
N GLY A 117 4.19 19.08 1.37
CA GLY A 117 3.12 20.02 1.69
C GLY A 117 3.39 20.90 2.91
N ILE A 118 3.85 20.31 4.02
CA ILE A 118 4.15 21.06 5.26
C ILE A 118 5.25 22.12 5.05
N PRO A 119 6.47 21.79 4.58
CA PRO A 119 7.51 22.81 4.36
C PRO A 119 7.10 23.87 3.35
N LEU A 120 6.44 23.45 2.26
CA LEU A 120 5.99 24.36 1.20
C LEU A 120 4.94 25.35 1.72
N LEU A 121 3.90 24.89 2.41
CA LEU A 121 2.86 25.78 2.91
C LEU A 121 3.38 26.72 4.00
N LYS A 122 4.24 26.21 4.90
CA LYS A 122 4.93 27.02 5.92
C LYS A 122 5.68 28.19 5.28
N SER A 123 6.40 27.94 4.20
CA SER A 123 7.12 28.99 3.46
C SER A 123 6.22 29.98 2.71
N MET A 124 5.03 29.56 2.28
CA MET A 124 4.12 30.37 1.45
C MET A 124 3.09 31.20 2.23
N TYR A 125 2.73 30.75 3.43
CA TYR A 125 1.65 31.33 4.25
C TYR A 125 2.01 31.50 5.73
N GLY A 126 3.22 31.14 6.14
CA GLY A 126 3.66 31.17 7.54
C GLY A 126 3.13 30.01 8.38
N ASP A 127 3.64 29.93 9.61
CA ASP A 127 3.38 28.87 10.57
C ASP A 127 1.88 28.71 10.92
N ASP A 128 1.11 29.81 10.90
CA ASP A 128 -0.33 29.87 11.18
C ASP A 128 -1.23 29.00 10.26
N LYS A 129 -0.68 28.48 9.16
CA LYS A 129 -1.41 27.61 8.21
C LYS A 129 -0.86 26.19 8.11
N GLU A 130 0.26 25.90 8.77
CA GLU A 130 0.83 24.54 8.87
C GLU A 130 -0.21 23.54 9.43
N GLY A 131 -1.01 23.97 10.40
CA GLY A 131 -2.08 23.18 11.00
C GLY A 131 -3.11 22.62 10.01
N ILE A 132 -3.36 23.28 8.87
CA ILE A 132 -4.29 22.80 7.83
C ILE A 132 -3.68 21.61 7.08
N MET A 133 -2.37 21.64 6.80
CA MET A 133 -1.67 20.49 6.17
C MET A 133 -1.63 19.30 7.12
N ILE A 134 -1.38 19.56 8.41
CA ILE A 134 -1.38 18.54 9.45
C ILE A 134 -2.77 17.89 9.57
N GLN A 135 -3.86 18.68 9.57
CA GLN A 135 -5.23 18.17 9.53
C GLN A 135 -5.47 17.28 8.29
N ALA A 136 -5.03 17.73 7.10
CA ALA A 136 -5.15 16.95 5.87
C ALA A 136 -4.43 15.59 5.96
N VAL A 137 -3.21 15.53 6.54
CA VAL A 137 -2.50 14.25 6.74
C VAL A 137 -3.26 13.34 7.71
N VAL A 138 -3.87 13.88 8.77
CA VAL A 138 -4.66 13.07 9.70
C VAL A 138 -5.90 12.47 9.03
N LEU A 139 -6.63 13.26 8.24
CA LEU A 139 -7.76 12.74 7.43
C LEU A 139 -7.28 11.69 6.42
N GLN A 140 -6.12 11.89 5.80
CA GLN A 140 -5.49 10.92 4.91
C GLN A 140 -5.20 9.59 5.63
N CYS A 141 -4.56 9.62 6.80
CA CYS A 141 -4.26 8.40 7.56
C CYS A 141 -5.52 7.67 8.05
N ILE A 142 -6.47 8.39 8.66
CA ILE A 142 -7.63 7.78 9.32
C ILE A 142 -8.71 7.35 8.32
N ILE A 143 -9.07 8.23 7.38
CA ILE A 143 -10.22 8.02 6.49
C ILE A 143 -9.74 7.51 5.13
N TRP A 144 -8.88 8.26 4.44
CA TRP A 144 -8.67 8.05 3.01
C TRP A 144 -7.75 6.86 2.68
N TYR A 145 -6.74 6.57 3.51
CA TYR A 145 -5.95 5.36 3.41
C TYR A 145 -6.72 4.11 3.86
N THR A 146 -7.53 4.21 4.92
CA THR A 146 -8.44 3.13 5.33
C THR A 146 -9.45 2.79 4.21
N LEU A 147 -10.00 3.81 3.54
CA LEU A 147 -10.88 3.63 2.39
C LEU A 147 -10.13 3.05 1.17
N LEU A 148 -8.90 3.49 0.90
CA LEU A 148 -8.08 2.92 -0.18
C LEU A 148 -7.77 1.43 0.08
N LEU A 149 -7.42 1.08 1.32
CA LEU A 149 -7.19 -0.31 1.74
C LEU A 149 -8.47 -1.15 1.65
N PHE A 150 -9.63 -0.60 2.04
CA PHE A 150 -10.93 -1.22 1.83
C PHE A 150 -11.18 -1.52 0.34
N LEU A 151 -10.92 -0.56 -0.55
CA LEU A 151 -11.08 -0.73 -1.99
C LEU A 151 -10.14 -1.80 -2.57
N PHE A 152 -8.88 -1.85 -2.13
CA PHE A 152 -7.95 -2.92 -2.51
C PHE A 152 -8.41 -4.31 -2.02
N GLU A 153 -8.80 -4.44 -0.76
CA GLU A 153 -9.31 -5.72 -0.22
C GLU A 153 -10.63 -6.14 -0.87
N TYR A 154 -11.50 -5.19 -1.20
CA TYR A 154 -12.72 -5.42 -1.97
C TYR A 154 -12.42 -5.95 -3.37
N ARG A 155 -11.47 -5.36 -4.09
CA ARG A 155 -11.00 -5.86 -5.39
C ARG A 155 -10.52 -7.31 -5.28
N GLU A 156 -9.57 -7.59 -4.38
CA GLU A 156 -8.98 -8.93 -4.23
C GLU A 156 -10.04 -9.97 -3.85
N THR A 157 -10.92 -9.63 -2.91
CA THR A 157 -11.99 -10.53 -2.45
C THR A 157 -13.03 -10.76 -3.56
N ARG A 158 -13.41 -9.73 -4.33
CA ARG A 158 -14.30 -9.86 -5.50
C ARG A 158 -13.68 -10.75 -6.59
N MET A 159 -12.39 -10.59 -6.88
CA MET A 159 -11.68 -11.41 -7.86
C MET A 159 -11.59 -12.88 -7.43
N PHE A 160 -11.31 -13.14 -6.15
CA PHE A 160 -11.26 -14.49 -5.58
C PHE A 160 -12.63 -15.19 -5.56
N VAL A 161 -13.69 -14.46 -5.21
CA VAL A 161 -15.06 -15.00 -5.24
C VAL A 161 -15.47 -15.32 -6.68
N LEU A 162 -15.17 -14.42 -7.63
CA LEU A 162 -15.44 -14.64 -9.06
C LEU A 162 -14.67 -15.83 -9.65
N SER A 163 -13.41 -16.07 -9.23
CA SER A 163 -12.65 -17.24 -9.70
C SER A 163 -13.25 -18.54 -9.18
N LYS A 164 -13.66 -18.60 -7.90
CA LYS A 164 -14.35 -19.78 -7.35
C LYS A 164 -15.67 -20.09 -8.07
N PHE A 165 -16.47 -19.08 -8.43
CA PHE A 165 -17.69 -19.30 -9.23
C PHE A 165 -17.37 -19.83 -10.63
N ARG A 166 -16.31 -19.35 -11.27
CA ARG A 166 -15.87 -19.85 -12.59
C ARG A 166 -15.38 -21.30 -12.52
N GLU A 167 -14.62 -21.66 -11.48
CA GLU A 167 -14.16 -23.02 -11.24
C GLU A 167 -15.35 -23.97 -10.99
N ALA A 168 -16.27 -23.59 -10.09
CA ALA A 168 -17.49 -24.37 -9.81
C ALA A 168 -18.37 -24.56 -11.06
N GLY A 169 -18.52 -23.53 -11.90
CA GLY A 169 -19.26 -23.63 -13.17
C GLY A 169 -18.57 -24.50 -14.23
N THR A 170 -17.26 -24.70 -14.15
CA THR A 170 -16.51 -25.55 -15.11
C THR A 170 -16.59 -27.03 -14.72
N CYS A 171 -16.71 -27.35 -13.42
CA CYS A 171 -16.95 -28.72 -12.96
C CYS A 171 -18.40 -29.22 -13.20
N GLY A 172 -19.31 -28.35 -13.66
CA GLY A 172 -20.71 -28.68 -13.95
C GLY A 172 -20.99 -29.16 -15.37
N SER A 173 -19.99 -29.18 -16.27
CA SER A 173 -20.16 -29.51 -17.70
C SER A 173 -19.35 -30.74 -18.14
N SER A 174 -19.49 -31.84 -17.38
CA SER A 174 -18.85 -33.13 -17.67
C SER A 174 -19.80 -34.30 -17.41
N THR A 175 -20.89 -34.36 -18.17
CA THR A 175 -21.77 -35.54 -18.24
C THR A 175 -21.60 -36.24 -19.58
N GLU A 176 -21.23 -37.52 -19.48
CA GLU A 176 -21.68 -38.61 -20.37
C GLU A 176 -21.27 -38.53 -21.86
N ASP A 177 -20.15 -39.19 -22.17
CA ASP A 177 -20.09 -40.14 -23.30
C ASP A 177 -19.27 -41.36 -22.85
N GLU A 178 -19.69 -42.57 -23.22
CA GLU A 178 -19.30 -43.83 -22.58
C GLU A 178 -18.61 -44.82 -23.58
N ILE A 179 -18.02 -45.91 -23.05
CA ILE A 179 -17.79 -47.24 -23.69
C ILE A 179 -16.37 -47.59 -24.25
N LYS A 180 -15.70 -48.50 -23.49
CA LYS A 180 -14.71 -49.56 -23.87
C LYS A 180 -13.30 -49.13 -24.36
N SER A 181 -12.19 -49.84 -24.05
CA SER A 181 -12.01 -51.25 -23.64
C SER A 181 -10.83 -51.52 -22.65
N THR A 182 -10.68 -52.78 -22.23
CA THR A 182 -9.97 -53.36 -21.06
C THR A 182 -8.41 -53.42 -21.09
N PRO A 183 -7.73 -53.77 -19.97
CA PRO A 183 -6.26 -53.58 -19.76
C PRO A 183 -5.40 -54.86 -19.88
N THR A 184 -4.05 -54.75 -19.84
CA THR A 184 -3.15 -55.89 -19.50
C THR A 184 -1.72 -55.52 -19.04
N SER A 185 -1.18 -56.33 -18.12
CA SER A 185 0.25 -56.66 -17.85
C SER A 185 1.24 -55.58 -17.31
N GLN A 186 1.75 -55.71 -16.07
CA GLN A 186 2.94 -56.49 -15.61
C GLN A 186 4.29 -55.80 -15.94
N ASN A 187 5.36 -55.85 -15.13
CA ASN A 187 5.76 -56.89 -14.16
C ASN A 187 6.65 -56.39 -12.99
N VAL A 188 6.92 -57.26 -12.01
CA VAL A 188 7.73 -57.04 -10.79
C VAL A 188 9.09 -57.76 -10.88
N ASN A 189 10.17 -57.15 -10.36
CA ASN A 189 11.31 -57.81 -9.66
C ASN A 189 12.20 -56.69 -9.03
N LYS A 190 12.50 -56.61 -7.73
CA LYS A 190 13.02 -57.55 -6.70
C LYS A 190 14.56 -57.70 -6.75
N VAL A 191 15.22 -57.26 -5.67
CA VAL A 191 16.41 -57.84 -4.96
C VAL A 191 17.12 -56.75 -4.15
N ALA A 192 17.50 -57.08 -2.92
CA ALA A 192 18.44 -56.35 -2.06
C ALA A 192 19.60 -57.29 -1.68
N PRO A 193 20.73 -56.74 -1.18
CA PRO A 193 21.32 -57.36 0.00
C PRO A 193 21.81 -56.35 1.06
N ASP A 194 21.83 -56.81 2.32
CA ASP A 194 22.44 -56.15 3.48
C ASP A 194 23.97 -55.97 3.34
N SER A 195 24.55 -55.00 4.07
CA SER A 195 25.40 -55.31 5.23
C SER A 195 26.21 -54.15 5.84
N GLN A 196 26.39 -54.27 7.16
CA GLN A 196 27.47 -53.75 8.02
C GLN A 196 27.46 -52.30 8.54
N LYS A 197 27.51 -52.25 9.88
CA LYS A 197 27.68 -51.08 10.76
C LYS A 197 29.17 -50.69 10.87
N SER A 198 29.44 -49.41 11.10
CA SER A 198 30.51 -49.01 12.04
C SER A 198 30.25 -47.63 12.70
N LYS A 199 30.42 -47.59 14.02
CA LYS A 199 30.73 -46.42 14.88
C LYS A 199 31.98 -46.85 15.66
N PRO A 200 32.96 -45.97 15.98
CA PRO A 200 32.79 -44.90 16.98
C PRO A 200 33.54 -43.59 16.58
N LEU A 201 33.83 -42.58 17.43
CA LEU A 201 33.62 -42.42 18.88
C LEU A 201 33.09 -41.03 19.28
N ALA A 202 33.94 -40.16 19.85
CA ALA A 202 33.59 -38.92 20.54
C ALA A 202 34.68 -37.83 20.42
N ALA A 203 34.26 -36.57 20.53
CA ALA A 203 34.94 -35.57 21.35
C ALA A 203 33.89 -34.58 21.88
N ALA A 204 33.94 -34.24 23.17
CA ALA A 204 33.01 -33.32 23.80
C ALA A 204 33.70 -31.99 24.11
N VAL A 205 33.00 -30.88 23.90
CA VAL A 205 33.35 -29.56 24.45
C VAL A 205 32.13 -29.07 25.23
N LYS A 206 32.35 -28.63 26.48
CA LYS A 206 31.32 -28.03 27.33
C LYS A 206 31.48 -26.52 27.37
N GLU A 207 30.50 -25.82 26.83
CA GLU A 207 30.02 -24.51 27.27
C GLU A 207 28.49 -24.63 27.30
N GLY A 208 27.70 -23.97 28.12
CA GLY A 208 27.90 -22.86 29.06
C GLY A 208 26.50 -22.30 29.27
N GLN A 209 26.04 -22.05 30.50
CA GLN A 209 24.62 -21.75 30.74
C GLN A 209 24.22 -20.36 30.20
N GLY A 210 23.51 -20.35 29.08
CA GLY A 210 22.80 -19.19 28.53
C GLY A 210 21.35 -19.54 28.22
N ARG A 211 20.39 -18.78 28.76
CA ARG A 211 18.96 -18.96 28.42
C ARG A 211 18.70 -18.35 27.05
N GLU A 212 18.54 -19.18 26.02
CA GLU A 212 18.12 -18.69 24.70
C GLU A 212 16.67 -18.21 24.73
N VAL A 213 16.47 -16.97 24.31
CA VAL A 213 15.14 -16.37 24.13
C VAL A 213 14.61 -16.83 22.78
N HIS A 214 13.56 -17.66 22.77
CA HIS A 214 12.93 -18.15 21.55
C HIS A 214 12.32 -17.00 20.72
N LEU A 215 13.11 -16.47 19.79
CA LEU A 215 12.64 -15.56 18.76
C LEU A 215 11.91 -16.37 17.67
N PHE A 216 10.59 -16.22 17.57
CA PHE A 216 9.76 -16.93 16.59
C PHE A 216 10.03 -16.44 15.16
N ILE A 217 11.07 -17.00 14.52
CA ILE A 217 11.29 -16.87 13.08
C ILE A 217 10.27 -17.77 12.36
N TRP A 218 9.41 -17.16 11.55
CA TRP A 218 8.47 -17.88 10.68
C TRP A 218 9.23 -18.62 9.58
N ARG A 219 9.53 -19.90 9.78
CA ARG A 219 10.19 -20.75 8.76
C ARG A 219 9.25 -21.00 7.57
N CYS A 220 9.79 -20.88 6.36
CA CYS A 220 9.13 -21.33 5.14
C CYS A 220 9.00 -22.87 5.11
N GLY A 221 7.89 -23.38 4.57
CA GLY A 221 7.54 -24.80 4.59
C GLY A 221 8.32 -25.70 3.62
N CYS A 222 9.14 -25.14 2.74
CA CYS A 222 9.79 -25.89 1.65
C CYS A 222 10.97 -26.78 2.12
N CYS A 223 11.59 -26.48 3.27
CA CYS A 223 12.79 -27.18 3.75
C CYS A 223 12.47 -28.51 4.49
N ARG A 224 11.76 -29.44 3.85
CA ARG A 224 11.57 -30.80 4.39
C ARG A 224 12.18 -31.93 3.57
N LYS A 225 12.54 -31.70 2.29
CA LYS A 225 13.31 -32.64 1.46
C LYS A 225 14.12 -31.88 0.39
N ALA A 226 15.42 -31.72 0.61
CA ALA A 226 16.43 -31.42 -0.41
C ALA A 226 17.78 -31.92 0.11
N ASP A 227 18.53 -32.62 -0.73
CA ASP A 227 19.86 -33.14 -0.39
C ASP A 227 20.88 -32.01 -0.12
N GLU A 228 21.80 -32.26 0.82
CA GLU A 228 22.98 -31.40 1.03
C GLU A 228 24.05 -31.66 -0.05
N GLN A 229 23.75 -31.27 -1.29
CA GLN A 229 24.74 -31.01 -2.34
C GLN A 229 24.13 -30.13 -3.44
N ASN A 230 24.81 -29.03 -3.77
CA ASN A 230 24.39 -27.94 -4.69
C ASN A 230 23.17 -27.10 -4.23
N GLY A 231 23.42 -26.20 -3.28
CA GLY A 231 22.45 -25.20 -2.81
C GLY A 231 22.17 -24.04 -3.78
N VAL A 232 21.43 -24.30 -4.87
CA VAL A 232 20.74 -23.25 -5.66
C VAL A 232 19.32 -23.71 -6.00
N CYS A 233 18.31 -23.08 -5.40
CA CYS A 233 16.91 -23.30 -5.81
C CYS A 233 16.64 -22.54 -7.13
N GLY A 234 16.82 -23.22 -8.25
CA GLY A 234 16.55 -22.66 -9.57
C GLY A 234 15.07 -22.63 -9.92
N GLN A 235 14.32 -21.62 -9.47
CA GLN A 235 13.01 -21.30 -10.04
C GLN A 235 12.90 -19.82 -10.44
N THR A 236 12.62 -19.60 -11.72
CA THR A 236 12.45 -18.28 -12.34
C THR A 236 11.30 -17.49 -11.74
N GLY A 237 11.47 -16.16 -11.59
CA GLY A 237 10.63 -15.25 -10.79
C GLY A 237 9.14 -15.10 -11.11
N GLN A 238 8.56 -15.91 -11.99
CA GLN A 238 7.11 -16.13 -12.05
C GLN A 238 6.60 -17.12 -10.97
N GLY A 239 7.49 -17.96 -10.42
CA GLY A 239 7.17 -18.90 -9.34
C GLY A 239 6.72 -18.18 -8.06
N CYS A 240 7.56 -17.31 -7.49
CA CYS A 240 7.29 -16.67 -6.20
C CYS A 240 6.03 -15.79 -6.18
N GLN A 241 5.65 -15.11 -7.28
CA GLN A 241 4.37 -14.37 -7.31
C GLN A 241 3.15 -15.31 -7.30
N ARG A 242 3.29 -16.52 -7.87
CA ARG A 242 2.26 -17.56 -7.81
C ARG A 242 2.24 -18.21 -6.42
N GLU A 243 3.40 -18.39 -5.78
CA GLU A 243 3.49 -18.93 -4.42
C GLU A 243 3.04 -17.95 -3.33
N GLU A 244 3.35 -16.65 -3.39
CA GLU A 244 2.78 -15.67 -2.44
C GLU A 244 1.27 -15.53 -2.63
N ARG A 245 0.77 -15.61 -3.87
CA ARG A 245 -0.67 -15.67 -4.15
C ARG A 245 -1.27 -16.95 -3.55
N ASN A 246 -0.66 -18.12 -3.78
CA ASN A 246 -1.10 -19.37 -3.19
C ASN A 246 -1.01 -19.36 -1.65
N ALA A 247 -0.01 -18.72 -1.05
CA ALA A 247 0.13 -18.59 0.40
C ALA A 247 -0.92 -17.62 0.99
N LYS A 248 -1.22 -16.49 0.32
CA LYS A 248 -2.35 -15.61 0.69
C LYS A 248 -3.70 -16.34 0.50
N VAL A 249 -3.85 -17.18 -0.53
CA VAL A 249 -5.03 -18.05 -0.74
C VAL A 249 -5.16 -19.09 0.35
N ILE A 250 -4.13 -19.89 0.64
CA ILE A 250 -4.11 -20.92 1.69
C ILE A 250 -4.29 -20.29 3.10
N ALA A 251 -3.75 -19.10 3.35
CA ALA A 251 -4.00 -18.36 4.59
C ALA A 251 -5.44 -17.85 4.69
N THR A 252 -6.04 -17.44 3.56
CA THR A 252 -7.47 -17.10 3.48
C THR A 252 -8.35 -18.35 3.67
N GLU A 253 -7.94 -19.50 3.14
CA GLU A 253 -8.62 -20.78 3.27
C GLU A 253 -8.55 -21.33 4.70
N LYS A 254 -7.41 -21.18 5.38
CA LYS A 254 -7.27 -21.45 6.82
C LYS A 254 -8.08 -20.52 7.72
N LEU A 255 -8.43 -19.31 7.25
CA LEU A 255 -9.37 -18.41 7.91
C LEU A 255 -10.84 -18.75 7.59
N VAL A 256 -11.09 -19.53 6.53
CA VAL A 256 -12.43 -20.00 6.12
C VAL A 256 -12.80 -21.33 6.79
N ALA A 257 -11.82 -22.16 7.18
CA ALA A 257 -12.05 -23.43 7.88
C ALA A 257 -12.72 -23.32 9.27
N THR A 258 -13.07 -22.11 9.72
CA THR A 258 -13.71 -21.83 11.03
C THR A 258 -15.12 -21.24 10.93
N GLU A 259 -15.67 -21.01 9.73
CA GLU A 259 -17.10 -20.73 9.53
C GLU A 259 -17.71 -21.83 8.66
N ASN A 260 -18.78 -22.48 9.14
CA ASN A 260 -19.50 -23.50 8.39
C ASN A 260 -20.12 -22.88 7.13
N VAL A 261 -19.60 -23.23 5.95
CA VAL A 261 -20.19 -22.83 4.67
C VAL A 261 -21.18 -23.89 4.23
N GLU A 262 -22.46 -23.56 4.30
CA GLU A 262 -23.56 -24.37 3.77
C GLU A 262 -23.60 -24.31 2.24
N ALA A 263 -24.16 -25.33 1.59
CA ALA A 263 -24.08 -25.51 0.14
C ALA A 263 -24.75 -24.37 -0.66
N PRO A 264 -24.25 -24.02 -1.86
CA PRO A 264 -24.73 -22.86 -2.60
C PRO A 264 -26.16 -23.04 -3.15
N PRO A 265 -27.03 -22.01 -3.11
CA PRO A 265 -28.34 -22.04 -3.74
C PRO A 265 -28.27 -21.95 -5.29
N PRO A 266 -29.33 -22.37 -6.00
CA PRO A 266 -29.33 -22.46 -7.47
C PRO A 266 -29.23 -21.10 -8.19
N PRO A 267 -28.80 -21.08 -9.47
CA PRO A 267 -28.54 -19.85 -10.22
C PRO A 267 -29.84 -19.11 -10.55
N GLY A 268 -30.04 -17.93 -9.96
CA GLY A 268 -31.20 -17.08 -10.26
C GLY A 268 -31.34 -15.80 -9.42
N SER A 269 -30.71 -15.71 -8.25
CA SER A 269 -30.88 -14.57 -7.31
C SER A 269 -29.55 -13.89 -6.97
N SER A 270 -29.09 -13.01 -7.87
CA SER A 270 -28.00 -12.09 -7.50
C SER A 270 -28.53 -10.99 -6.57
N SER A 271 -27.87 -10.79 -5.43
CA SER A 271 -27.03 -9.60 -5.22
C SER A 271 -26.69 -9.41 -3.73
N SER A 272 -27.70 -9.22 -2.86
CA SER A 272 -27.47 -8.69 -1.50
C SER A 272 -26.69 -9.61 -0.55
N GLY A 273 -27.01 -10.91 -0.50
CA GLY A 273 -26.34 -11.85 0.42
C GLY A 273 -24.85 -12.02 0.12
N MET A 274 -24.51 -12.25 -1.16
CA MET A 274 -23.13 -12.39 -1.62
C MET A 274 -22.32 -11.10 -1.44
N LEU A 275 -22.93 -9.92 -1.68
CA LEU A 275 -22.27 -8.65 -1.40
C LEU A 275 -22.04 -8.44 0.09
N LEU A 276 -22.99 -8.80 0.95
CA LEU A 276 -22.84 -8.72 2.41
C LEU A 276 -21.70 -9.64 2.91
N GLU A 277 -21.58 -10.85 2.38
CA GLU A 277 -20.45 -11.75 2.67
C GLU A 277 -19.10 -11.16 2.23
N ILE A 278 -19.01 -10.61 1.02
CA ILE A 278 -17.80 -9.94 0.52
C ILE A 278 -17.45 -8.79 1.46
N LEU A 279 -18.42 -7.94 1.83
CA LEU A 279 -18.22 -6.81 2.74
C LEU A 279 -17.79 -7.25 4.15
N LYS A 280 -18.38 -8.31 4.71
CA LYS A 280 -18.00 -8.90 6.00
C LYS A 280 -16.53 -9.38 5.97
N ARG A 281 -16.13 -10.11 4.92
CA ARG A 281 -14.76 -10.60 4.72
C ARG A 281 -13.76 -9.44 4.58
N VAL A 282 -14.10 -8.42 3.80
CA VAL A 282 -13.27 -7.23 3.58
C VAL A 282 -13.11 -6.43 4.87
N TRP A 283 -14.19 -6.21 5.63
CA TRP A 283 -14.15 -5.52 6.92
C TRP A 283 -13.24 -6.22 7.93
N LEU A 284 -13.36 -7.55 8.06
CA LEU A 284 -12.52 -8.33 8.97
C LEU A 284 -11.03 -8.24 8.62
N LYS A 285 -10.68 -8.30 7.33
CA LYS A 285 -9.30 -8.07 6.86
C LYS A 285 -8.83 -6.64 7.12
N LEU A 286 -9.69 -5.64 6.91
CA LEU A 286 -9.36 -4.23 7.09
C LEU A 286 -9.08 -3.88 8.55
N VAL A 287 -9.88 -4.39 9.49
CA VAL A 287 -9.66 -4.20 10.94
C VAL A 287 -8.36 -4.87 11.39
N ARG A 288 -7.99 -6.00 10.77
CA ARG A 288 -6.71 -6.69 11.01
C ARG A 288 -5.51 -6.03 10.30
N ASN A 289 -5.72 -5.03 9.44
CA ASN A 289 -4.63 -4.37 8.71
C ASN A 289 -3.81 -3.45 9.67
N PRO A 290 -2.47 -3.57 9.67
CA PRO A 290 -1.58 -2.72 10.47
C PRO A 290 -1.86 -1.22 10.40
N ASN A 291 -2.17 -0.70 9.21
CA ASN A 291 -2.36 0.73 8.98
C ASN A 291 -3.66 1.25 9.60
N SER A 292 -4.72 0.43 9.58
CA SER A 292 -6.02 0.75 10.16
C SER A 292 -5.93 0.91 11.68
N TYR A 293 -5.43 -0.12 12.38
CA TYR A 293 -5.36 -0.05 13.84
C TYR A 293 -4.32 0.96 14.33
N ALA A 294 -3.19 1.15 13.62
CA ALA A 294 -2.20 2.16 14.01
C ALA A 294 -2.76 3.60 13.91
N SER A 295 -3.56 3.89 12.89
CA SER A 295 -4.24 5.18 12.76
C SER A 295 -5.32 5.38 13.83
N LEU A 296 -6.07 4.32 14.17
CA LEU A 296 -7.05 4.35 15.28
C LEU A 296 -6.38 4.54 16.65
N PHE A 297 -5.31 3.81 16.96
CA PHE A 297 -4.54 4.03 18.20
C PHE A 297 -3.92 5.42 18.25
N GLY A 298 -3.48 5.96 17.11
CA GLY A 298 -2.98 7.33 17.01
C GLY A 298 -4.07 8.35 17.37
N LEU A 299 -5.28 8.17 16.84
CA LEU A 299 -6.43 9.04 17.13
C LEU A 299 -6.86 8.94 18.60
N VAL A 300 -6.99 7.72 19.13
CA VAL A 300 -7.34 7.48 20.53
C VAL A 300 -6.29 8.11 21.45
N TRP A 301 -5.00 7.96 21.13
CA TRP A 301 -3.92 8.62 21.87
C TRP A 301 -4.03 10.15 21.81
N ALA A 302 -4.26 10.72 20.62
CA ALA A 302 -4.42 12.16 20.43
C ALA A 302 -5.59 12.74 21.24
N LEU A 303 -6.74 12.06 21.23
CA LEU A 303 -7.92 12.44 22.02
C LEU A 303 -7.62 12.40 23.53
N ILE A 304 -7.00 11.32 24.03
CA ILE A 304 -6.65 11.18 25.44
C ILE A 304 -5.61 12.23 25.87
N SER A 305 -4.53 12.37 25.09
CA SER A 305 -3.44 13.31 25.35
C SER A 305 -3.94 14.75 25.38
N CYS A 306 -4.82 15.15 24.46
CA CYS A 306 -5.40 16.50 24.44
C CYS A 306 -6.48 16.72 25.52
N ARG A 307 -7.20 15.67 25.94
CA ARG A 307 -8.29 15.79 26.94
C ARG A 307 -7.79 15.80 28.39
N TRP A 308 -6.68 15.12 28.67
CA TRP A 308 -6.07 15.00 30.01
C TRP A 308 -4.68 15.63 30.13
N GLY A 309 -4.13 16.23 29.06
CA GLY A 309 -2.80 16.87 29.08
C GLY A 309 -1.62 15.90 29.19
N ILE A 310 -1.85 14.59 28.99
CA ILE A 310 -0.86 13.53 29.19
C ILE A 310 0.15 13.56 28.05
N LYS A 311 1.42 13.87 28.35
CA LYS A 311 2.52 13.76 27.40
C LYS A 311 2.86 12.30 27.12
N LYS A 312 3.25 12.01 25.87
CA LYS A 312 3.71 10.69 25.41
C LYS A 312 4.94 10.24 26.20
N PRO A 313 4.99 8.99 26.72
CA PRO A 313 6.21 8.47 27.33
C PRO A 313 7.38 8.50 26.33
N GLN A 314 8.53 9.03 26.74
CA GLN A 314 9.70 9.22 25.86
C GLN A 314 10.17 7.91 25.19
N ILE A 315 10.06 6.77 25.89
CA ILE A 315 10.37 5.44 25.34
C ILE A 315 9.50 5.14 24.11
N MET A 316 8.19 5.39 24.19
CA MET A 316 7.27 5.22 23.06
C MET A 316 7.46 6.30 21.98
N GLU A 317 7.84 7.52 22.35
CA GLU A 317 8.12 8.57 21.37
C GLU A 317 9.37 8.26 20.54
N ASN A 318 10.50 7.96 21.18
CA ASN A 318 11.75 7.68 20.50
C ASN A 318 11.65 6.40 19.66
N SER A 319 11.05 5.33 20.18
CA SER A 319 10.87 4.06 19.46
C SER A 319 10.06 4.25 18.17
N VAL A 320 8.94 4.98 18.24
CA VAL A 320 8.12 5.29 17.06
C VAL A 320 8.90 6.18 16.09
N THR A 321 9.51 7.26 16.58
CA THR A 321 10.20 8.28 15.76
C THR A 321 11.40 7.71 14.98
N ILE A 322 12.14 6.75 15.56
CA ILE A 322 13.24 6.07 14.86
C ILE A 322 12.70 5.28 13.67
N LEU A 323 11.68 4.45 13.90
CA LEU A 323 11.18 3.51 12.89
C LEU A 323 10.29 4.18 11.83
N SER A 324 9.58 5.27 12.17
CA SER A 324 8.83 6.08 11.21
C SER A 324 9.73 6.92 10.29
N LYS A 325 10.78 7.56 10.82
CA LYS A 325 11.77 8.31 10.03
C LYS A 325 12.56 7.39 9.12
N ALA A 326 13.00 6.23 9.62
CA ALA A 326 13.56 5.18 8.78
C ALA A 326 12.54 4.73 7.72
N GLY A 327 11.27 4.58 8.09
CA GLY A 327 10.18 4.22 7.20
C GLY A 327 9.97 5.14 6.01
N LEU A 328 10.02 6.46 6.22
CA LEU A 328 9.95 7.46 5.14
C LEU A 328 11.08 7.27 4.11
N GLY A 329 12.32 7.13 4.60
CA GLY A 329 13.48 6.87 3.73
C GLY A 329 13.37 5.52 3.00
N MET A 330 13.00 4.46 3.72
CA MET A 330 12.82 3.11 3.16
C MET A 330 11.66 3.03 2.16
N ALA A 331 10.62 3.85 2.29
CA ALA A 331 9.55 3.94 1.31
C ALA A 331 10.04 4.57 -0.03
N MET A 332 10.90 5.60 0.04
CA MET A 332 11.57 6.14 -1.15
C MET A 332 12.61 5.19 -1.73
N PHE A 333 13.30 4.45 -0.87
CA PHE A 333 14.19 3.37 -1.29
C PHE A 333 13.42 2.29 -2.05
N SER A 334 12.28 1.80 -1.53
CA SER A 334 11.40 0.84 -2.21
C SER A 334 10.90 1.33 -3.58
N LEU A 335 10.62 2.64 -3.71
CA LEU A 335 10.27 3.26 -4.99
C LEU A 335 11.43 3.20 -6.00
N GLY A 336 12.65 3.53 -5.57
CA GLY A 336 13.84 3.44 -6.42
C GLY A 336 14.18 2.00 -6.83
N LEU A 337 14.04 1.04 -5.90
CA LEU A 337 14.16 -0.39 -6.19
C LEU A 337 13.11 -0.83 -7.23
N PHE A 338 11.86 -0.40 -7.10
CA PHE A 338 10.82 -0.71 -8.10
C PHE A 338 11.22 -0.17 -9.48
N MET A 339 11.65 1.09 -9.55
CA MET A 339 12.05 1.75 -10.81
C MET A 339 13.23 1.04 -11.50
N ALA A 340 14.20 0.51 -10.75
CA ALA A 340 15.34 -0.21 -11.32
C ALA A 340 14.97 -1.60 -11.88
N LEU A 341 13.96 -2.25 -11.30
CA LEU A 341 13.41 -3.53 -11.77
C LEU A 341 12.55 -3.36 -13.03
N GLN A 342 12.09 -2.15 -13.35
CA GLN A 342 11.35 -1.89 -14.59
C GLN A 342 12.28 -1.76 -15.81
N PRO A 343 11.87 -2.24 -17.00
CA PRO A 343 12.67 -2.13 -18.21
C PRO A 343 12.79 -0.67 -18.71
N LYS A 344 11.93 0.24 -18.25
CA LYS A 344 11.89 1.66 -18.59
C LYS A 344 11.54 2.47 -17.34
N ILE A 345 12.15 3.65 -17.19
CA ILE A 345 11.87 4.59 -16.10
C ILE A 345 10.40 5.02 -16.07
N ILE A 346 9.78 5.19 -17.25
CA ILE A 346 8.32 5.40 -17.40
C ILE A 346 7.68 4.07 -17.79
N ALA A 347 7.45 3.21 -16.81
CA ALA A 347 6.94 1.85 -17.03
C ALA A 347 5.51 1.82 -17.58
N CYS A 348 4.63 2.76 -17.18
CA CYS A 348 3.26 2.87 -17.71
C CYS A 348 3.15 3.51 -19.12
N GLY A 349 4.25 4.01 -19.68
CA GLY A 349 4.26 4.71 -20.96
C GLY A 349 3.70 6.14 -20.94
N LYS A 350 4.05 6.92 -21.97
CA LYS A 350 3.83 8.38 -22.01
C LYS A 350 2.37 8.83 -21.87
N ARG A 351 1.41 8.09 -22.45
CA ARG A 351 -0.03 8.45 -22.43
C ARG A 351 -0.63 8.30 -21.02
N LEU A 352 -0.38 7.17 -20.35
CA LEU A 352 -0.90 6.93 -18.99
C LEU A 352 -0.22 7.86 -17.97
N ALA A 353 1.08 8.13 -18.13
CA ALA A 353 1.77 9.15 -17.34
C ALA A 353 1.12 10.53 -17.50
N GLY A 354 0.83 10.96 -18.74
CA GLY A 354 0.15 12.23 -19.02
C GLY A 354 -1.23 12.33 -18.38
N TYR A 355 -2.06 11.28 -18.49
CA TYR A 355 -3.36 11.24 -17.81
C TYR A 355 -3.24 11.26 -16.28
N GLY A 356 -2.24 10.58 -15.70
CA GLY A 356 -1.96 10.64 -14.26
C GLY A 356 -1.58 12.04 -13.79
N MET A 357 -0.74 12.75 -14.55
CA MET A 357 -0.38 14.16 -14.25
C MET A 357 -1.57 15.11 -14.39
N LEU A 358 -2.42 14.94 -15.42
CA LEU A 358 -3.63 15.73 -15.58
C LEU A 358 -4.64 15.48 -14.45
N ALA A 359 -4.84 14.21 -14.06
CA ALA A 359 -5.69 13.84 -12.93
C ALA A 359 -5.16 14.42 -11.60
N ARG A 360 -3.84 14.38 -11.38
CA ARG A 360 -3.20 14.89 -10.17
C ARG A 360 -3.24 16.42 -10.08
N PHE A 361 -2.77 17.12 -11.11
CA PHE A 361 -2.50 18.55 -11.06
C PHE A 361 -3.60 19.44 -11.61
N VAL A 362 -4.62 18.90 -12.30
CA VAL A 362 -5.75 19.69 -12.80
C VAL A 362 -7.07 19.19 -12.21
N ALA A 363 -7.41 17.90 -12.36
CA ALA A 363 -8.69 17.39 -11.89
C ALA A 363 -8.82 17.42 -10.36
N GLY A 364 -7.78 17.03 -9.62
CA GLY A 364 -7.73 17.12 -8.16
C GLY A 364 -7.97 18.54 -7.63
N PRO A 365 -7.16 19.55 -8.01
CA PRO A 365 -7.35 20.94 -7.62
C PRO A 365 -8.71 21.52 -8.05
N ALA A 366 -9.20 21.20 -9.25
CA ALA A 366 -10.50 21.68 -9.72
C ALA A 366 -11.66 21.13 -8.86
N LEU A 367 -11.65 19.84 -8.54
CA LEU A 367 -12.68 19.22 -7.69
C LEU A 367 -12.58 19.70 -6.23
N MET A 368 -11.38 19.95 -5.72
CA MET A 368 -11.18 20.61 -4.42
C MET A 368 -11.71 22.05 -4.42
N ALA A 369 -11.50 22.82 -5.49
CA ALA A 369 -12.04 24.17 -5.62
C ALA A 369 -13.57 24.17 -5.64
N VAL A 370 -14.20 23.33 -6.45
CA VAL A 370 -15.67 23.18 -6.51
C VAL A 370 -16.25 22.78 -5.14
N ALA A 371 -15.67 21.78 -4.49
CA ALA A 371 -16.10 21.36 -3.15
C ALA A 371 -15.91 22.46 -2.09
N SER A 372 -14.78 23.16 -2.12
CA SER A 372 -14.48 24.23 -1.16
C SER A 372 -15.43 25.42 -1.32
N LEU A 373 -15.78 25.78 -2.56
CA LEU A 373 -16.80 26.80 -2.84
C LEU A 373 -18.20 26.33 -2.41
N GLY A 374 -18.56 25.07 -2.65
CA GLY A 374 -19.85 24.49 -2.25
C GLY A 374 -20.04 24.40 -0.73
N VAL A 375 -18.96 24.16 0.02
CA VAL A 375 -18.94 24.19 1.50
C VAL A 375 -18.81 25.63 2.05
N GLY A 376 -18.52 26.62 1.20
CA GLY A 376 -18.48 28.04 1.58
C GLY A 376 -17.14 28.52 2.15
N LEU A 377 -16.01 27.83 1.89
CA LEU A 377 -14.69 28.34 2.27
C LEU A 377 -14.36 29.64 1.54
N ARG A 378 -13.73 30.57 2.26
CA ARG A 378 -13.32 31.88 1.77
C ARG A 378 -11.90 32.22 2.21
N GLY A 379 -11.31 33.22 1.56
CA GLY A 379 -9.99 33.76 1.91
C GLY A 379 -8.86 32.72 1.83
N THR A 380 -7.90 32.81 2.73
CA THR A 380 -6.67 32.03 2.72
C THR A 380 -6.91 30.51 2.80
N ILE A 381 -7.91 30.05 3.56
CA ILE A 381 -8.16 28.61 3.74
C ILE A 381 -8.56 27.97 2.41
N LEU A 382 -9.38 28.63 1.59
CA LEU A 382 -9.71 28.18 0.23
C LEU A 382 -8.45 28.03 -0.65
N LYS A 383 -7.56 29.02 -0.64
CA LYS A 383 -6.31 29.00 -1.43
C LYS A 383 -5.41 27.84 -0.98
N VAL A 384 -5.28 27.66 0.34
CA VAL A 384 -4.53 26.56 0.97
C VAL A 384 -5.10 25.19 0.59
N SER A 385 -6.43 25.00 0.59
CA SER A 385 -7.07 23.74 0.17
C SER A 385 -6.73 23.38 -1.28
N ILE A 386 -6.82 24.34 -2.21
CA ILE A 386 -6.55 24.11 -3.63
C ILE A 386 -5.06 23.78 -3.85
N ILE A 387 -4.16 24.49 -3.14
CA ILE A 387 -2.71 24.23 -3.17
C ILE A 387 -2.38 22.84 -2.60
N GLN A 388 -3.01 22.44 -1.49
CA GLN A 388 -2.89 21.08 -0.94
C GLN A 388 -3.31 20.02 -1.96
N ALA A 389 -4.42 20.26 -2.65
CA ALA A 389 -4.89 19.40 -3.73
C ALA A 389 -4.00 19.44 -4.98
N ALA A 390 -3.03 20.36 -5.09
CA ALA A 390 -2.05 20.47 -6.19
C ALA A 390 -0.64 19.92 -5.87
N LEU A 391 -0.39 19.43 -4.64
CA LEU A 391 0.87 18.81 -4.23
C LEU A 391 1.21 17.53 -5.04
N PRO A 392 2.45 17.00 -5.06
CA PRO A 392 2.77 15.77 -5.80
C PRO A 392 2.11 14.53 -5.18
N GLN A 393 2.12 13.39 -5.88
CA GLN A 393 1.54 12.13 -5.40
C GLN A 393 2.22 11.63 -4.11
N GLY A 394 1.42 11.08 -3.18
CA GLY A 394 1.90 10.49 -1.94
C GLY A 394 2.68 9.18 -2.14
N ILE A 395 3.66 8.96 -1.28
CA ILE A 395 4.53 7.77 -1.28
C ILE A 395 3.77 6.51 -0.81
N VAL A 396 3.00 6.66 0.27
CA VAL A 396 2.24 5.56 0.90
C VAL A 396 1.26 4.87 -0.07
N PRO A 397 0.47 5.61 -0.90
CA PRO A 397 -0.33 5.00 -1.95
C PRO A 397 0.44 4.10 -2.93
N PHE A 398 1.69 4.46 -3.28
CA PHE A 398 2.53 3.59 -4.12
C PHE A 398 2.94 2.30 -3.39
N VAL A 399 3.30 2.38 -2.10
CA VAL A 399 3.65 1.20 -1.29
C VAL A 399 2.48 0.21 -1.24
N PHE A 400 1.26 0.70 -1.03
CA PHE A 400 0.05 -0.12 -1.06
C PHE A 400 -0.26 -0.65 -2.47
N ALA A 401 -0.18 0.18 -3.52
CA ALA A 401 -0.37 -0.28 -4.89
C ALA A 401 0.63 -1.38 -5.31
N ARG A 402 1.85 -1.37 -4.75
CA ARG A 402 2.83 -2.44 -4.95
C ARG A 402 2.52 -3.70 -4.14
N GLU A 403 2.06 -3.58 -2.89
CA GLU A 403 1.67 -4.72 -2.04
C GLU A 403 0.39 -5.43 -2.55
N TYR A 404 -0.57 -4.68 -3.06
CA TYR A 404 -1.82 -5.17 -3.66
C TYR A 404 -1.72 -5.39 -5.19
N ASN A 405 -0.55 -5.15 -5.79
CA ASN A 405 -0.26 -5.33 -7.21
C ASN A 405 -1.33 -4.74 -8.16
N LEU A 406 -1.64 -3.45 -7.95
CA LEU A 406 -2.60 -2.68 -8.76
C LEU A 406 -1.95 -1.40 -9.28
N HIS A 407 -1.57 -1.42 -10.57
CA HIS A 407 -0.93 -0.32 -11.30
C HIS A 407 0.27 0.38 -10.59
N PRO A 408 1.19 -0.33 -9.90
CA PRO A 408 2.33 0.31 -9.23
C PRO A 408 3.22 1.12 -10.18
N GLU A 409 3.29 0.76 -11.47
CA GLU A 409 3.94 1.51 -12.55
C GLU A 409 3.34 2.89 -12.82
N VAL A 410 2.04 3.08 -12.61
CA VAL A 410 1.38 4.38 -12.77
C VAL A 410 1.67 5.25 -11.55
N LEU A 411 1.50 4.70 -10.34
CA LEU A 411 1.71 5.45 -9.10
C LEU A 411 3.18 5.82 -8.87
N SER A 412 4.13 4.92 -9.17
CA SER A 412 5.57 5.21 -9.08
C SER A 412 5.97 6.37 -10.01
N THR A 413 5.56 6.30 -11.28
CA THR A 413 5.73 7.38 -12.26
C THR A 413 5.12 8.69 -11.73
N ALA A 414 3.92 8.62 -11.13
CA ALA A 414 3.24 9.80 -10.60
C ALA A 414 3.93 10.42 -9.37
N VAL A 415 4.60 9.64 -8.53
CA VAL A 415 5.42 10.15 -7.42
C VAL A 415 6.68 10.82 -7.97
N ILE A 416 7.41 10.15 -8.87
CA ILE A 416 8.70 10.64 -9.40
C ILE A 416 8.52 11.94 -10.19
N PHE A 417 7.72 11.91 -11.26
CA PHE A 417 7.50 13.07 -12.12
C PHE A 417 6.64 14.12 -11.42
N GLY A 418 5.71 13.69 -10.57
CA GLY A 418 4.93 14.59 -9.74
C GLY A 418 5.81 15.46 -8.87
N MET A 419 6.78 14.90 -8.12
CA MET A 419 7.64 15.69 -7.24
C MET A 419 8.59 16.67 -7.98
N ILE A 420 8.92 16.41 -9.26
CA ILE A 420 9.69 17.35 -10.09
C ILE A 420 8.78 18.50 -10.57
N ILE A 421 7.60 18.16 -11.07
CA ILE A 421 6.67 19.08 -11.73
C ILE A 421 5.83 19.88 -10.71
N SER A 422 5.68 19.39 -9.47
CA SER A 422 4.83 20.01 -8.45
C SER A 422 5.33 21.38 -7.98
N LEU A 423 6.65 21.63 -7.93
CA LEU A 423 7.19 22.94 -7.54
C LEU A 423 6.72 24.06 -8.49
N PRO A 424 7.01 24.03 -9.80
CA PRO A 424 6.54 25.06 -10.71
C PRO A 424 5.01 25.11 -10.83
N ILE A 425 4.30 23.97 -10.78
CA ILE A 425 2.83 23.96 -10.77
C ILE A 425 2.26 24.62 -9.51
N THR A 426 2.82 24.35 -8.32
CA THR A 426 2.30 24.95 -7.07
C THR A 426 2.61 26.45 -7.01
N ILE A 427 3.77 26.88 -7.52
CA ILE A 427 4.09 28.31 -7.69
C ILE A 427 3.08 28.96 -8.65
N LEU A 428 2.76 28.32 -9.78
CA LEU A 428 1.75 28.81 -10.72
C LEU A 428 0.36 28.90 -10.06
N TYR A 429 -0.08 27.87 -9.33
CA TYR A 429 -1.34 27.91 -8.57
C TYR A 429 -1.34 29.01 -7.51
N TYR A 430 -0.22 29.24 -6.82
CA TYR A 430 -0.11 30.32 -5.85
C TYR A 430 -0.23 31.70 -6.50
N ILE A 431 0.36 31.90 -7.69
CA ILE A 431 0.21 33.15 -8.45
C ILE A 431 -1.24 33.31 -8.94
N LEU A 432 -1.83 32.27 -9.54
CA LEU A 432 -3.21 32.29 -10.05
C LEU A 432 -4.27 32.47 -8.95
N LEU A 433 -4.00 32.01 -7.73
CA LEU A 433 -4.84 32.20 -6.56
C LEU A 433 -4.45 33.44 -5.74
N GLY A 434 -3.34 34.10 -6.07
CA GLY A 434 -2.64 35.06 -5.21
C GLY A 434 -2.38 36.43 -5.83
N ILE A 435 -2.89 36.67 -7.04
CA ILE A 435 -3.15 38.00 -7.62
C ILE A 435 -4.63 38.31 -7.39
#